data_AF-A0A2V6B2P5-F1
#
_entry.id   AF-A0A2V6B2P5-F1
#
_cell.length_a   1.000
_cell.length_b   1.000
_cell.length_c   1.000
_cell.angle_alpha   90.00
_cell.angle_beta   90.00
_cell.angle_gamma   90.00
#
_symmetry.space_group_name_H-M   'P 1'
#
loop_
_entity.id
_entity.type
_entity.pdbx_description
1 polymer ?
#
loop_
_entity_poly.entity_id
_entity_poly.type
_entity_poly.pdbx_seq_one_letter_code
_entity_poly.pdbx_strand_id
1 'polypeptide(L)'
;MLKIAMQTEAREMIDDLPKPIALYVVAENSGDPNLFDQCFAEDAVVRDENETHAGLAAIKKWKAETKKKYQHTVDPVSFVEKGGKTVVTNRLTGNFPGSPIELE
;
A
#
# COMPACT_ATOMS: atom_id res chain seq x y z
N MET A 1 30.55 9.57 4.47
CA MET A 1 30.03 8.44 3.66
C MET A 1 28.54 8.36 3.90
N LEU A 2 27.74 8.71 2.89
CA LEU A 2 26.29 8.60 2.95
C LEU A 2 25.94 7.11 2.78
N LYS A 3 25.57 6.43 3.87
CA LYS A 3 25.01 5.07 3.78
C LYS A 3 23.56 5.21 3.32
N ILE A 4 23.31 5.11 2.02
CA ILE A 4 21.98 4.78 1.52
C ILE A 4 21.81 3.28 1.77
N ALA A 5 21.44 2.92 3.00
CA ALA A 5 20.89 1.61 3.32
C ALA A 5 19.36 1.74 3.32
N MET A 6 18.82 2.16 2.18
CA MET A 6 17.46 1.81 1.83
C MET A 6 17.59 1.05 0.51
N GLN A 7 16.81 -0.03 0.34
CA GLN A 7 16.38 -0.57 -0.96
C GLN A 7 16.99 -1.87 -1.54
N THR A 8 17.72 -2.71 -0.80
CA THR A 8 17.97 -4.08 -1.32
C THR A 8 16.86 -5.04 -0.90
N GLU A 9 16.57 -5.15 0.40
CA GLU A 9 15.59 -6.12 0.92
C GLU A 9 14.13 -5.78 0.56
N ALA A 10 13.74 -4.50 0.66
CA ALA A 10 12.37 -4.06 0.29
C ALA A 10 12.06 -4.25 -1.21
N ARG A 11 13.08 -4.13 -2.06
CA ARG A 11 12.91 -4.30 -3.51
C ARG A 11 12.79 -5.76 -3.90
N GLU A 12 13.56 -6.64 -3.24
CA GLU A 12 13.40 -8.10 -3.34
C GLU A 12 12.00 -8.54 -2.88
N MET A 13 11.49 -8.01 -1.75
CA MET A 13 10.14 -8.32 -1.26
C MET A 13 9.03 -7.93 -2.26
N ILE A 14 9.13 -6.76 -2.90
CA ILE A 14 8.12 -6.31 -3.88
C ILE A 14 8.10 -7.23 -5.11
N ASP A 15 9.26 -7.74 -5.54
CA ASP A 15 9.37 -8.61 -6.71
C ASP A 15 8.75 -10.00 -6.47
N ASP A 16 8.68 -10.44 -5.20
CA ASP A 16 8.07 -11.71 -4.79
C ASP A 16 6.55 -11.63 -4.55
N LEU A 17 5.98 -10.42 -4.46
CA LEU A 17 4.55 -10.22 -4.24
C LEU A 17 3.73 -10.54 -5.51
N PRO A 18 2.47 -11.00 -5.35
CA PRO A 18 1.52 -11.05 -6.45
C PRO A 18 1.42 -9.69 -7.15
N LYS A 19 1.48 -9.70 -8.48
CA LYS A 19 1.60 -8.50 -9.32
C LYS A 19 0.64 -7.35 -8.94
N PRO A 20 -0.67 -7.56 -8.68
CA PRO A 20 -1.56 -6.47 -8.28
C PRO A 20 -1.13 -5.79 -6.97
N ILE A 21 -0.58 -6.55 -6.03
CA ILE A 21 -0.12 -6.03 -4.73
C ILE A 21 1.19 -5.25 -4.88
N ALA A 22 2.12 -5.76 -5.67
CA ALA A 22 3.34 -5.02 -6.02
C ALA A 22 3.00 -3.66 -6.67
N LEU A 23 2.04 -3.65 -7.61
CA LEU A 23 1.56 -2.42 -8.25
C LEU A 23 0.87 -1.48 -7.26
N TYR A 24 0.14 -2.00 -6.28
CA TYR A 24 -0.44 -1.20 -5.20
C TYR A 24 0.66 -0.50 -4.37
N VAL A 25 1.73 -1.19 -3.99
CA VAL A 25 2.85 -0.60 -3.23
C VAL A 25 3.49 0.55 -4.02
N VAL A 26 3.70 0.35 -5.32
CA VAL A 26 4.21 1.40 -6.23
C VAL A 26 3.25 2.58 -6.32
N ALA A 27 1.95 2.34 -6.51
CA ALA A 27 0.93 3.39 -6.60
C ALA A 27 0.79 4.19 -5.30
N GLU A 28 0.77 3.52 -4.15
CA GLU A 28 0.68 4.17 -2.84
C GLU A 28 1.91 5.06 -2.59
N ASN A 29 3.11 4.54 -2.86
CA ASN A 29 4.34 5.28 -2.60
C ASN A 29 4.58 6.44 -3.59
N SER A 30 4.09 6.35 -4.83
CA SER A 30 4.16 7.47 -5.78
C SER A 30 3.24 8.63 -5.39
N GLY A 31 2.13 8.33 -4.70
CA GLY A 31 1.08 9.31 -4.39
C GLY A 31 0.23 9.70 -5.59
N ASP A 32 0.36 9.03 -6.74
CA ASP A 32 -0.49 9.25 -7.92
C ASP A 32 -1.72 8.35 -7.86
N PRO A 33 -2.91 8.89 -7.57
CA PRO A 33 -4.13 8.09 -7.46
C PRO A 33 -4.53 7.45 -8.79
N ASN A 34 -4.00 7.91 -9.93
CA ASN A 34 -4.34 7.32 -11.21
C ASN A 34 -3.82 5.90 -11.36
N LEU A 35 -2.68 5.57 -10.74
CA LEU A 35 -2.05 4.25 -10.86
C LEU A 35 -2.84 3.11 -10.21
N PHE A 36 -3.84 3.42 -9.38
CA PHE A 36 -4.67 2.40 -8.72
C PHE A 36 -5.57 1.61 -9.68
N ASP A 37 -5.75 2.05 -10.93
CA ASP A 37 -6.43 1.24 -11.95
C ASP A 37 -5.60 0.03 -12.43
N GLN A 38 -4.31 0.00 -12.13
CA GLN A 38 -3.43 -1.12 -12.48
C GLN A 38 -3.52 -2.27 -11.46
N CYS A 39 -4.04 -2.02 -10.26
CA CYS A 39 -4.10 -2.98 -9.17
C CYS A 39 -5.50 -3.29 -8.64
N PHE A 40 -6.51 -2.48 -8.96
CA PHE A 40 -7.90 -2.71 -8.58
C PHE A 40 -8.80 -2.98 -9.78
N ALA A 41 -9.74 -3.91 -9.62
CA ALA A 41 -10.88 -4.07 -10.53
C ALA A 41 -11.83 -2.87 -10.43
N GLU A 42 -12.63 -2.65 -11.47
CA GLU A 42 -13.59 -1.52 -11.52
C GLU A 42 -14.59 -1.54 -10.36
N ASP A 43 -15.01 -2.73 -9.94
CA ASP A 43 -15.97 -3.01 -8.86
C ASP A 43 -15.29 -3.40 -7.53
N ALA A 44 -13.98 -3.16 -7.38
CA ALA A 44 -13.25 -3.50 -6.16
C ALA A 44 -13.83 -2.81 -4.91
N VAL A 45 -13.69 -3.46 -3.76
CA VAL A 45 -14.13 -2.95 -2.46
C VAL A 45 -12.96 -2.95 -1.50
N VAL A 46 -12.66 -1.78 -0.92
CA VAL A 46 -11.68 -1.65 0.16
C VAL A 46 -12.40 -1.29 1.45
N ARG A 47 -11.97 -1.90 2.55
CA ARG A 47 -12.42 -1.58 3.90
C ARG A 47 -11.23 -1.11 4.70
N ASP A 48 -11.31 0.11 5.21
CA ASP A 48 -10.24 0.73 5.99
C ASP A 48 -10.85 1.73 6.98
N GLU A 49 -10.22 1.93 8.14
CA GLU A 49 -10.65 2.90 9.17
C GLU A 49 -12.18 2.89 9.50
N ASN A 50 -12.83 1.72 9.50
CA ASN A 50 -14.30 1.53 9.65
C ASN A 50 -15.17 2.04 8.49
N GLU A 51 -14.57 2.46 7.40
CA GLU A 51 -15.25 2.86 6.17
C GLU A 51 -15.19 1.75 5.11
N THR A 52 -16.04 1.88 4.09
CA THR A 52 -16.04 1.00 2.92
C THR A 52 -16.06 1.84 1.66
N HIS A 53 -15.05 1.65 0.81
CA HIS A 53 -14.89 2.32 -0.47
C HIS A 53 -15.17 1.32 -1.59
N ALA A 54 -16.34 1.45 -2.23
CA ALA A 54 -16.78 0.56 -3.28
C ALA A 54 -16.65 1.22 -4.66
N GLY A 55 -15.97 0.52 -5.57
CA GLY A 55 -15.68 0.97 -6.92
C GLY A 55 -14.38 1.77 -7.03
N LEU A 56 -13.71 1.64 -8.17
CA LEU A 56 -12.40 2.25 -8.45
C LEU A 56 -12.39 3.77 -8.23
N ALA A 57 -13.46 4.48 -8.60
CA ALA A 57 -13.56 5.93 -8.40
C ALA A 57 -13.55 6.32 -6.91
N ALA A 58 -14.25 5.55 -6.06
CA ALA A 58 -14.28 5.79 -4.62
C ALA A 58 -12.91 5.50 -3.99
N ILE A 59 -12.25 4.42 -4.43
CA ILE A 59 -10.90 4.04 -3.96
C ILE A 59 -9.88 5.13 -4.34
N LYS A 60 -9.87 5.59 -5.61
CA LYS A 60 -8.94 6.66 -6.05
C LYS A 60 -9.12 7.95 -5.25
N LYS A 61 -10.37 8.33 -4.95
CA LYS A 61 -10.68 9.49 -4.11
C LYS A 61 -10.15 9.31 -2.68
N TRP A 62 -10.48 8.20 -2.04
CA TRP A 62 -10.02 7.89 -0.68
C TRP A 62 -8.49 7.89 -0.61
N LYS A 63 -7.81 7.26 -1.57
CA LYS A 63 -6.34 7.25 -1.62
C LYS A 63 -5.74 8.65 -1.72
N ALA A 64 -6.29 9.52 -2.56
CA ALA A 64 -5.82 10.90 -2.66
C ALA A 64 -5.99 11.67 -1.34
N GLU A 65 -7.12 11.50 -0.66
CA GLU A 65 -7.42 12.14 0.63
C GLU A 65 -6.49 11.62 1.74
N THR A 66 -6.33 10.30 1.85
CA THR A 66 -5.44 9.63 2.81
C THR A 66 -3.98 10.00 2.58
N LYS A 67 -3.51 10.04 1.32
CA LYS A 67 -2.15 10.46 0.99
C LYS A 67 -1.91 11.92 1.38
N LYS A 68 -2.88 12.81 1.14
CA LYS A 68 -2.78 14.22 1.56
C LYS A 68 -2.75 14.37 3.08
N LYS A 69 -3.59 13.61 3.80
CA LYS A 69 -3.72 13.65 5.26
C LYS A 69 -2.45 13.15 5.96
N TYR A 70 -1.97 11.98 5.58
CA TYR A 70 -0.92 11.27 6.30
C TYR A 70 0.44 11.30 5.63
N GLN A 71 0.54 11.59 4.33
CA GLN A 71 1.83 11.64 3.60
C GLN A 71 2.68 10.38 3.81
N HIS A 72 2.01 9.24 3.93
CA HIS A 72 2.65 8.00 4.36
C HIS A 72 3.34 7.26 3.20
N THR A 73 4.30 6.41 3.53
CA THR A 73 4.85 5.38 2.66
C THR A 73 4.55 4.00 3.23
N VAL A 74 4.44 3.01 2.36
CA VAL A 74 4.27 1.59 2.69
C VAL A 74 5.53 0.82 2.32
N ASP A 75 6.03 0.02 3.25
CA ASP A 75 7.19 -0.86 3.05
C ASP A 75 6.81 -2.30 3.43
N PRO A 76 6.62 -3.21 2.45
CA PRO A 76 6.28 -4.60 2.74
C PRO A 76 7.39 -5.29 3.54
N VAL A 77 7.00 -5.94 4.65
CA VAL A 77 7.93 -6.65 5.56
C VAL A 77 7.83 -8.15 5.39
N SER A 78 6.62 -8.67 5.18
CA SER A 78 6.38 -10.10 4.91
C SER A 78 5.01 -10.30 4.25
N PHE A 79 4.80 -11.47 3.66
CA PHE A 79 3.48 -11.88 3.19
C PHE A 79 3.25 -13.37 3.40
N VAL A 80 1.97 -13.74 3.53
CA VAL A 80 1.53 -15.12 3.65
C VAL A 80 0.28 -15.35 2.81
N GLU A 81 0.15 -16.55 2.26
CA GLU A 81 -1.08 -17.00 1.61
C GLU A 81 -1.98 -17.71 2.63
N LYS A 82 -3.23 -17.25 2.79
CA LYS A 82 -4.19 -17.78 3.75
C LYS A 82 -5.60 -17.81 3.15
N GLY A 83 -6.10 -19.02 2.92
CA GLY A 83 -7.48 -19.22 2.45
C GLY A 83 -7.78 -18.56 1.10
N GLY A 84 -6.82 -18.59 0.17
CA GLY A 84 -6.94 -17.97 -1.16
C GLY A 84 -6.78 -16.45 -1.15
N LYS A 85 -6.20 -15.89 -0.09
CA LYS A 85 -5.88 -14.47 0.04
C LYS A 85 -4.41 -14.30 0.39
N THR A 86 -3.77 -13.31 -0.21
CA THR A 86 -2.47 -12.81 0.24
C THR A 86 -2.68 -11.80 1.36
N VAL A 87 -2.04 -12.02 2.50
CA VAL A 87 -1.96 -11.06 3.61
C VAL A 87 -0.54 -10.51 3.63
N VAL A 88 -0.40 -9.18 3.61
CA VAL A 88 0.91 -8.52 3.56
C VAL A 88 1.07 -7.66 4.79
N THR A 89 2.07 -7.97 5.61
CA THR A 89 2.49 -7.09 6.70
C THR A 89 3.28 -5.93 6.09
N ASN A 90 2.81 -4.71 6.28
CA ASN A 90 3.45 -3.49 5.82
C ASN A 90 3.91 -2.65 7.00
N ARG A 91 5.11 -2.07 6.90
CA ARG A 91 5.55 -0.98 7.74
C ARG A 91 5.11 0.35 7.12
N LEU A 92 4.25 1.07 7.82
CA LEU A 92 3.76 2.39 7.41
C LEU A 92 4.56 3.46 8.13
N THR A 93 5.07 4.43 7.37
CA THR A 93 5.75 5.62 7.91
C THR A 93 5.08 6.86 7.35
N GLY A 94 4.57 7.75 8.21
CA GLY A 94 3.94 8.99 7.79
C GLY A 94 3.66 9.97 8.93
N ASN A 95 2.83 10.97 8.65
CA ASN A 95 2.37 12.00 9.57
C ASN A 95 1.09 11.57 10.30
N PHE A 96 1.24 10.62 11.23
CA PHE A 96 0.18 10.17 12.12
C PHE A 96 0.76 9.72 13.47
N PRO A 97 -0.03 9.77 14.57
CA PRO A 97 0.43 9.31 15.87
C PRO A 97 0.82 7.81 15.84
N GLY A 98 2.00 7.49 16.37
CA GLY A 98 2.50 6.11 16.39
C GLY A 98 3.26 5.68 15.13
N SER A 99 3.57 6.59 14.21
CA SER A 99 4.47 6.34 13.09
C SER A 99 5.93 6.13 13.55
N PRO A 100 6.67 5.12 13.03
CA PRO A 100 6.20 4.07 12.12
C PRO A 100 5.42 2.96 12.83
N ILE A 101 4.49 2.31 12.12
CA ILE A 101 3.69 1.18 12.61
C ILE A 101 3.70 0.02 11.61
N GLU A 102 3.61 -1.22 12.09
CA GLU A 102 3.42 -2.40 11.24
C GLU A 102 1.97 -2.90 11.32
N LEU A 103 1.36 -3.16 10.16
CA LEU A 103 -0.04 -3.58 10.03
C LEU A 103 -0.15 -4.74 9.02
N GLU A 104 -1.11 -5.65 9.24
CA GLU A 104 -1.48 -6.76 8.35
C GLU A 104 -2.74 -6.46 7.53
#